data_AF-A0A941PXZ9-F1
#
_entry.id   AF-A0A941PXZ9-F1
#
_cell.length_a   1.000
_cell.length_b   1.000
_cell.length_c   1.000
_cell.angle_alpha   90.00
_cell.angle_beta   90.00
_cell.angle_gamma   90.00
#
_symmetry.space_group_name_H-M   'P 1'
#
loop_
_entity.id
_entity.type
_entity.pdbx_description
1 polymer ?
#
loop_
_entity_poly.entity_id
_entity_poly.type
_entity_poly.pdbx_seq_one_letter_code
_entity_poly.pdbx_strand_id
1 'polypeptide(L)' 'MSARMRNQRLVALFAAGWALLNFPLLTLWDRPLTLAGIPLLPLALFVGWAVLIALAAWVAEAPDDEGPP' A
#
# COMPACT_ATOMS: atom_id res chain seq x y z
N MET A 1 -6.62 19.48 -7.05
CA MET A 1 -6.96 18.16 -7.63
C MET A 1 -8.45 17.88 -7.37
N SER A 2 -9.32 17.71 -8.37
CA SER A 2 -10.77 17.52 -8.11
C SER A 2 -11.00 16.38 -7.11
N ALA A 3 -11.79 16.60 -6.05
CA ALA A 3 -11.99 15.65 -4.94
C ALA A 3 -12.30 14.20 -5.40
N ARG A 4 -12.88 14.04 -6.59
CA ARG A 4 -13.12 12.76 -7.26
C ARG A 4 -11.84 11.97 -7.58
N MET A 5 -10.75 12.62 -8.02
CA MET A 5 -9.46 11.96 -8.26
C MET A 5 -8.80 11.49 -6.97
N ARG A 6 -8.89 12.27 -5.89
CA ARG A 6 -8.37 11.86 -4.57
C ARG A 6 -9.10 10.60 -4.08
N ASN A 7 -10.43 10.58 -4.22
CA ASN A 7 -11.22 9.41 -3.84
C ASN A 7 -10.90 8.18 -4.72
N GLN A 8 -10.72 8.36 -6.04
CA GLN A 8 -10.27 7.28 -6.92
C GLN A 8 -8.90 6.71 -6.54
N ARG A 9 -7.94 7.56 -6.17
CA ARG A 9 -6.61 7.11 -5.73
C ARG A 9 -6.68 6.31 -4.44
N LEU A 10 -7.50 6.74 -3.47
CA LEU A 10 -7.71 6.00 -2.23
C LEU A 10 -8.37 4.64 -2.49
N VAL A 11 -9.36 4.58 -3.38
CA VAL A 11 -9.98 3.30 -3.80
C VAL A 11 -8.98 2.40 -4.52
N ALA A 12 -8.14 2.95 -5.39
CA ALA A 12 -7.07 2.19 -6.06
C ALA A 12 -6.04 1.66 -5.05
N LEU A 13 -5.64 2.47 -4.06
CA LEU A 13 -4.76 2.04 -2.98
C LEU A 13 -5.41 0.97 -2.10
N PHE A 14 -6.70 1.10 -1.81
CA PHE A 14 -7.45 0.10 -1.09
C PHE A 14 -7.50 -1.23 -1.86
N ALA A 15 -7.83 -1.19 -3.16
CA ALA A 15 -7.84 -2.37 -4.01
C ALA A 15 -6.45 -3.00 -4.14
N ALA A 16 -5.39 -2.18 -4.27
CA ALA A 16 -4.01 -2.65 -4.28
C ALA A 16 -3.61 -3.30 -2.96
N GLY A 17 -3.98 -2.68 -1.83
CA GLY A 17 -3.74 -3.24 -0.50
C GLY A 17 -4.51 -4.53 -0.26
N TRP A 18 -5.76 -4.58 -0.69
CA TRP A 18 -6.57 -5.79 -0.65
C TRP A 18 -5.94 -6.91 -1.46
N ALA A 19 -5.48 -6.63 -2.68
CA ALA A 19 -4.80 -7.62 -3.52
C ALA A 19 -3.46 -8.07 -2.91
N LEU A 20 -2.66 -7.13 -2.40
CA LEU A 20 -1.36 -7.41 -1.79
C LEU A 20 -1.47 -8.25 -0.50
N LEU A 21 -2.48 -7.96 0.31
CA LEU A 21 -2.75 -8.64 1.58
C LEU A 21 -3.73 -9.82 1.45
N ASN A 22 -4.08 -10.19 0.21
CA ASN A 22 -4.94 -11.33 -0.06
C ASN A 22 -4.21 -12.65 0.21
N PHE A 23 -4.86 -13.60 0.86
CA PHE A 23 -4.28 -14.89 1.24
C PHE A 23 -3.56 -15.63 0.08
N PRO A 24 -4.18 -15.81 -1.11
CA PRO A 24 -3.54 -16.39 -2.29
C PRO A 24 -2.26 -15.70 -2.75
N LEU A 25 -2.16 -14.38 -2.59
CA LEU A 25 -0.91 -13.70 -2.86
C LEU A 25 0.06 -14.03 -1.73
N LEU A 26 -0.29 -13.75 -0.47
CA LEU A 26 0.58 -13.98 0.69
C LEU A 26 1.22 -15.39 0.74
N THR A 27 0.51 -16.43 0.30
CA THR A 27 1.05 -17.80 0.24
C THR A 27 2.22 -17.97 -0.76
N LEU A 28 2.36 -17.10 -1.77
CA LEU A 28 3.54 -17.08 -2.65
C LEU A 28 4.83 -16.74 -1.86
N TRP A 29 4.69 -15.96 -0.80
CA TRP A 29 5.79 -15.59 0.12
C TRP A 29 5.95 -16.59 1.28
N ASP A 30 5.04 -17.57 1.42
CA ASP A 30 5.11 -18.65 2.41
C ASP A 30 6.16 -19.70 2.00
N ARG A 31 7.40 -19.26 1.98
CA ARG A 31 8.57 -20.07 1.68
C ARG A 31 9.35 -20.27 2.98
N PRO A 32 10.02 -21.41 3.17
CA PRO A 32 10.91 -21.65 4.30
C PRO A 32 12.23 -20.88 4.14
N LEU A 33 12.15 -19.61 3.78
CA LEU A 33 13.25 -18.68 3.62
C LEU A 33 13.23 -17.72 4.80
N THR A 34 14.42 -17.45 5.33
CA THR A 34 14.61 -16.45 6.38
C THR A 34 15.64 -15.43 5.90
N LEU A 35 15.38 -14.15 6.16
CA LEU A 35 16.31 -13.06 5.90
C LEU A 35 16.72 -12.46 7.24
N ALA A 36 18.02 -12.46 7.55
CA ALA A 36 18.54 -12.01 8.84
C ALA A 36 17.85 -12.67 10.06
N GLY A 37 17.43 -13.94 9.93
CA GLY A 37 16.71 -14.68 10.98
C GLY A 37 15.19 -14.45 11.03
N ILE A 38 14.66 -13.56 10.18
CA ILE A 38 13.22 -13.25 10.11
C ILE A 38 12.59 -14.03 8.96
N PRO A 39 11.47 -14.74 9.16
CA PRO A 39 10.77 -15.43 8.07
C PRO A 39 10.33 -14.46 6.96
N LEU A 40 10.38 -14.93 5.70
CA LEU A 40 10.11 -14.08 4.54
C LEU A 40 8.67 -13.53 4.53
N LEU A 41 7.69 -14.35 4.91
CA LEU A 41 6.27 -13.98 4.92
C LEU A 41 5.98 -12.75 5.80
N PRO A 42 6.29 -12.72 7.11
CA PRO A 42 6.06 -11.54 7.93
C PRO A 42 6.88 -10.35 7.44
N LEU A 43 8.11 -10.55 6.95
CA LEU A 43 8.90 -9.46 6.38
C LEU A 43 8.21 -8.81 5.18
N ALA A 44 7.77 -9.62 4.21
CA ALA A 44 7.05 -9.15 3.03
C ALA A 44 5.73 -8.47 3.39
N LEU A 45 5.01 -9.01 4.38
CA LEU A 45 3.77 -8.44 4.90
C LEU A 45 4.00 -7.02 5.45
N PHE A 46 4.98 -6.85 6.33
CA PHE A 46 5.29 -5.54 6.93
C PHE A 46 5.81 -4.54 5.90
N VAL A 47 6.66 -4.98 4.96
CA VAL A 47 7.17 -4.12 3.87
C VAL A 47 6.01 -3.67 2.97
N GLY A 48 5.15 -4.59 2.54
CA GLY A 48 3.98 -4.27 1.71
C GLY A 48 3.02 -3.31 2.41
N TRP A 49 2.78 -3.53 3.70
CA TRP A 49 1.96 -2.65 4.53
C TRP A 49 2.57 -1.24 4.67
N ALA A 50 3.88 -1.14 4.91
CA ALA A 50 4.57 0.15 5.01
C ALA A 50 4.50 0.93 3.67
N VAL A 51 4.65 0.26 2.54
CA VAL A 51 4.48 0.87 1.21
C VAL A 51 3.06 1.40 1.02
N LEU A 52 2.04 0.63 1.41
CA LEU A 52 0.64 1.09 1.34
C LEU A 52 0.41 2.35 2.19
N ILE A 53 0.95 2.39 3.40
CA ILE A 53 0.84 3.57 4.27
C ILE A 53 1.55 4.77 3.67
N ALA A 54 2.77 4.60 3.17
CA ALA A 54 3.52 5.70 2.55
C ALA A 54 2.78 6.28 1.33
N LEU A 55 2.19 5.41 0.50
CA LEU A 55 1.38 5.84 -0.64
C LEU A 55 0.08 6.52 -0.19
N ALA A 56 -0.58 6.02 0.84
CA ALA A 56 -1.79 6.63 1.40
C ALA A 56 -1.49 8.01 2.00
N ALA A 57 -0.42 8.14 2.77
CA ALA A 57 0.06 9.42 3.30
C ALA A 57 0.39 10.41 2.16
N TRP A 58 1.10 9.96 1.14
CA TRP A 58 1.42 10.79 -0.02
C TRP A 58 0.17 11.28 -0.77
N VAL A 59 -0.84 10.43 -0.93
CA VAL A 59 -2.12 10.82 -1.55
C VAL A 59 -2.93 11.76 -0.65
N ALA A 60 -2.83 11.61 0.67
CA ALA A 60 -3.52 12.48 1.64
C ALA A 60 -2.87 13.87 1.75
N GLU A 61 -1.54 13.96 1.64
CA GLU A 61 -0.78 15.21 1.71
C GLU A 61 -0.68 15.95 0.36
N ALA A 62 -1.07 15.31 -0.75
CA ALA A 62 -1.05 15.94 -2.05
C ALA A 62 -1.90 17.22 -2.03
N PRO A 63 -1.30 18.42 -2.23
CA PRO A 63 -2.03 19.67 -2.15
C PRO A 63 -3.16 19.65 -3.16
N ASP A 64 -4.36 20.01 -2.69
CA ASP A 64 -5.40 20.39 -3.62
C ASP A 64 -4.87 21.64 -4.33
N ASP A 65 -4.56 21.52 -5.63
CA ASP A 65 -4.39 22.69 -6.50
C ASP A 65 -5.64 23.58 -6.42
N GLU A 66 -5.76 24.35 -5.34
CA GLU A 66 -6.61 25.51 -5.22
C GLU A 66 -5.82 26.62 -5.92
N GLY A 67 -6.28 26.94 -7.14
CA GLY A 67 -5.77 28.08 -7.90
C GLY A 67 -5.90 29.39 -7.10
N PRO A 68 -5.10 30.40 -7.47
CA PRO A 68 -4.94 31.63 -6.68
C PRO A 68 -6.27 32.39 -6.48
N PRO A 69 -6.37 33.19 -5.38
CA PRO A 69 -7.59 33.86 -4.93
C PRO A 69 -8.12 34.94 -5.89
#